data_AF-A0A9W5TWD0-F1
#
_entry.id   AF-A0A9W5TWD0-F1
#
_cell.length_a   1.000
_cell.length_b   1.000
_cell.length_c   1.000
_cell.angle_alpha   90.00
_cell.angle_beta   90.00
_cell.angle_gamma   90.00
#
_symmetry.space_group_name_H-M   'P 1'
#
loop_
_entity.id
_entity.type
_entity.pdbx_description
1 polymer ?
#
loop_
_entity_poly.entity_id
_entity_poly.type
_entity_poly.pdbx_seq_one_letter_code
_entity_poly.pdbx_strand_id
1 'polypeptide(L)'
;MGKRKKKKSNTPRHKRMKRPQRLQAARHWIPKYDGKNLVKGYSKHFGVNKLCAVKELEMLGYTYSSAYKQQLKENELQKQRTAKKRKARKQMETEEEWDGFSNETFAFIAGYTSGGVPFGTTWEELENTTDDMDKLPEPDVDSLYGDRNTKNKFDINDDDLPF
;
A
#
# COMPACT_ATOMS: atom_id res chain seq x y z
N MET A 1 -26.45 -12.53 -20.10
CA MET A 1 -25.34 -11.88 -19.36
C MET A 1 -24.73 -12.86 -18.36
N GLY A 2 -23.64 -13.53 -18.71
CA GLY A 2 -22.99 -14.51 -17.83
C GLY A 2 -22.14 -13.83 -16.74
N LYS A 3 -22.30 -14.22 -15.48
CA LYS A 3 -21.50 -13.68 -14.38
C LYS A 3 -20.02 -14.07 -14.56
N ARG A 4 -19.12 -13.09 -14.61
CA ARG A 4 -17.65 -13.32 -14.64
C ARG A 4 -17.21 -14.13 -13.41
N LYS A 5 -16.59 -15.30 -13.63
CA LYS A 5 -15.98 -16.11 -12.57
C LYS A 5 -14.82 -15.33 -11.92
N LYS A 6 -14.90 -15.10 -10.61
CA LYS A 6 -13.80 -14.48 -9.84
C LYS A 6 -12.60 -15.44 -9.80
N LYS A 7 -11.40 -14.94 -10.14
CA LYS A 7 -10.14 -15.70 -10.03
C LYS A 7 -9.93 -16.13 -8.58
N LYS A 8 -9.62 -17.40 -8.35
CA LYS A 8 -9.29 -17.92 -7.02
C LYS A 8 -7.91 -17.39 -6.63
N SER A 9 -7.80 -16.82 -5.43
CA SER A 9 -6.50 -16.41 -4.86
C SER A 9 -5.71 -17.66 -4.44
N ASN A 10 -4.42 -17.69 -4.78
CA ASN A 10 -3.49 -18.75 -4.35
C ASN A 10 -3.14 -18.67 -2.85
N THR A 11 -3.59 -17.62 -2.16
CA THR A 11 -3.31 -17.45 -0.73
C THR A 11 -4.19 -18.40 0.09
N PRO A 12 -3.60 -19.23 0.99
CA PRO A 12 -4.35 -20.16 1.83
C PRO A 12 -5.49 -19.48 2.60
N ARG A 13 -6.64 -20.16 2.71
CA ARG A 13 -7.87 -19.61 3.33
C ARG A 13 -7.62 -19.06 4.74
N HIS A 14 -6.86 -19.77 5.56
CA HIS A 14 -6.57 -19.39 6.94
C HIS A 14 -5.79 -18.07 7.06
N LYS A 15 -4.99 -17.68 6.05
CA LYS A 15 -4.28 -16.39 6.02
C LYS A 15 -5.15 -15.21 5.59
N ARG A 16 -6.37 -15.48 5.13
CA ARG A 16 -7.31 -14.47 4.62
C ARG A 16 -8.48 -14.25 5.57
N MET A 17 -8.53 -14.99 6.68
CA MET A 17 -9.61 -14.92 7.67
C MET A 17 -9.61 -13.57 8.38
N LYS A 18 -10.80 -13.05 8.66
CA LYS A 18 -10.99 -11.89 9.56
C LYS A 18 -10.78 -12.30 11.02
N ARG A 19 -10.49 -11.34 11.89
CA ARG A 19 -10.23 -11.56 13.34
C ARG A 19 -11.22 -12.51 14.04
N PRO A 20 -12.56 -12.36 13.95
CA PRO A 20 -13.48 -13.28 14.65
C PRO A 20 -13.34 -14.73 14.16
N GLN A 21 -13.16 -14.93 12.86
CA GLN A 21 -12.95 -16.25 12.27
C GLN A 21 -11.62 -16.86 12.73
N ARG A 22 -10.57 -16.04 12.84
CA ARG A 22 -9.28 -16.49 13.39
C ARG A 22 -9.41 -16.93 14.84
N LEU A 23 -10.14 -16.19 15.68
CA LEU A 23 -10.34 -16.56 17.08
C LEU A 23 -11.10 -17.88 17.23
N GLN A 24 -12.14 -18.10 16.41
CA GLN A 24 -12.87 -19.38 16.38
C GLN A 24 -11.99 -20.54 15.92
N ALA A 25 -11.22 -20.34 14.84
CA ALA A 25 -10.30 -21.35 14.32
C ALA A 25 -9.14 -21.64 15.28
N ALA A 26 -8.63 -20.60 15.95
CA ALA A 26 -7.53 -20.68 16.89
C ALA A 26 -7.81 -21.64 18.06
N ARG A 27 -9.04 -21.65 18.59
CA ARG A 27 -9.45 -22.58 19.66
C ARG A 27 -9.18 -24.05 19.32
N HIS A 28 -9.33 -24.42 18.05
CA HIS A 28 -9.10 -25.77 17.56
C HIS A 28 -7.67 -26.01 17.06
N TRP A 29 -7.00 -24.94 16.62
CA TRP A 29 -5.64 -25.01 16.09
C TRP A 29 -4.58 -25.05 17.20
N ILE A 30 -4.76 -24.27 18.27
CA ILE A 30 -3.77 -24.17 19.36
C ILE A 30 -3.48 -25.53 20.02
N PRO A 31 -4.47 -26.39 20.34
CA PRO A 31 -4.18 -27.71 20.91
C PRO A 31 -3.39 -28.64 19.98
N LYS A 32 -3.45 -28.40 18.66
CA LYS A 32 -2.74 -29.18 17.65
C LYS A 32 -1.36 -28.62 17.33
N TYR A 33 -1.02 -27.46 17.90
CA TYR A 33 0.24 -26.78 17.61
C TYR A 33 1.35 -27.34 18.51
N ASP A 34 2.38 -27.91 17.89
CA ASP A 34 3.53 -28.56 18.51
C ASP A 34 4.76 -27.64 18.64
N GLY A 35 4.67 -26.42 18.12
CA GLY A 35 5.80 -25.49 18.09
C GLY A 35 6.08 -24.79 19.42
N LYS A 36 7.36 -24.55 19.72
CA LYS A 36 7.80 -23.91 20.97
C LYS A 36 7.24 -22.50 21.22
N ASN A 37 7.09 -21.71 20.16
CA ASN A 37 6.67 -20.31 20.26
C ASN A 37 5.28 -20.12 19.68
N LEU A 38 4.27 -20.00 20.54
CA LEU A 38 2.87 -19.87 20.14
C LEU A 38 2.61 -18.61 19.33
N VAL A 39 3.17 -17.46 19.73
CA VAL A 39 3.00 -16.18 19.03
C VAL A 39 3.54 -16.25 17.59
N LYS A 40 4.73 -16.83 17.42
CA LYS A 40 5.37 -17.04 16.11
C LYS A 40 4.56 -18.02 15.26
N GLY A 41 4.08 -19.11 15.86
CA GLY A 41 3.22 -20.09 15.20
C GLY A 41 1.93 -19.47 14.70
N TYR A 42 1.23 -18.77 15.59
CA TYR A 42 -0.03 -18.11 15.31
C TYR A 42 0.10 -17.08 14.18
N SER A 43 1.11 -16.22 14.28
CA SER A 43 1.44 -15.22 13.26
C SER A 43 1.67 -15.86 11.88
N LYS A 44 2.44 -16.95 11.83
CA LYS A 44 2.70 -17.67 10.58
C LYS A 44 1.48 -18.40 10.03
N HIS A 45 0.70 -19.04 10.90
CA HIS A 45 -0.49 -19.78 10.50
C HIS A 45 -1.53 -18.81 9.95
N PHE A 46 -1.91 -17.78 10.70
CA PHE A 46 -2.97 -16.87 10.26
C PHE A 46 -2.51 -15.67 9.41
N GLY A 47 -1.20 -15.54 9.16
CA GLY A 47 -0.66 -14.45 8.32
C GLY A 47 -0.76 -13.05 8.97
N VAL A 48 -0.77 -12.98 10.31
CA VAL A 48 -0.85 -11.72 11.06
C VAL A 48 0.53 -11.30 11.59
N ASN A 49 0.71 -10.05 11.99
CA ASN A 49 1.93 -9.63 12.68
C ASN A 49 1.97 -10.19 14.12
N LYS A 50 3.15 -10.16 14.75
CA LYS A 50 3.32 -10.72 16.11
C LYS A 50 2.52 -9.96 17.17
N LEU A 51 2.36 -8.63 17.00
CA LEU A 51 1.57 -7.79 17.91
C LEU A 51 0.08 -8.17 17.87
N CYS A 52 -0.49 -8.41 16.69
CA CYS A 52 -1.85 -8.92 16.53
C CYS A 52 -2.00 -10.32 17.09
N ALA A 53 -1.01 -11.20 16.86
CA ALA A 53 -1.02 -12.53 17.44
C ALA A 53 -1.07 -12.48 18.97
N VAL A 54 -0.26 -11.63 19.61
CA VAL A 54 -0.30 -11.43 21.07
C VAL A 54 -1.68 -10.95 21.53
N LYS A 55 -2.24 -9.89 20.92
CA LYS A 55 -3.58 -9.40 21.27
C LYS A 55 -4.66 -10.46 21.10
N GLU A 56 -4.56 -11.28 20.05
CA GLU A 56 -5.52 -12.36 19.78
C GLU A 56 -5.40 -13.53 20.75
N LEU A 57 -4.18 -13.86 21.16
CA LEU A 57 -3.92 -14.86 22.19
C LEU A 57 -4.33 -14.35 23.59
N GLU A 58 -4.18 -13.06 23.90
CA GLU A 58 -4.70 -12.44 25.14
C GLU A 58 -6.23 -12.58 25.24
N MET A 59 -6.96 -12.37 24.15
CA MET A 59 -8.43 -12.60 24.14
C MET A 59 -8.82 -14.08 24.29
N LEU A 60 -7.90 -15.01 24.01
CA LEU A 60 -8.10 -16.45 24.23
C LEU A 60 -7.64 -16.89 25.63
N GLY A 61 -7.16 -15.97 26.46
CA GLY A 61 -6.76 -16.21 27.85
C GLY A 61 -5.25 -16.37 28.08
N TYR A 62 -4.40 -16.18 27.07
CA TYR A 62 -2.95 -16.27 27.24
C TYR A 62 -2.37 -14.94 27.71
N THR A 63 -1.51 -14.98 28.72
CA THR A 63 -0.85 -13.76 29.24
C THR A 63 0.56 -13.60 28.67
N TYR A 64 0.95 -12.35 28.44
CA TYR A 64 2.28 -11.99 27.95
C TYR A 64 2.84 -10.82 28.76
N SER A 65 4.15 -10.84 29.02
CA SER A 65 4.81 -9.77 29.76
C SER A 65 4.77 -8.44 29.00
N SER A 66 4.66 -7.33 29.73
CA SER A 66 4.70 -5.99 29.14
C SER A 66 6.01 -5.74 28.39
N ALA A 67 7.14 -6.18 28.95
CA ALA A 67 8.46 -6.08 28.31
C ALA A 67 8.51 -6.80 26.95
N TYR A 68 7.89 -7.99 26.83
CA TYR A 68 7.81 -8.70 25.57
C TYR A 68 6.98 -7.93 24.53
N LYS A 69 5.87 -7.31 24.94
CA LYS A 69 5.04 -6.47 24.07
C LYS A 69 5.80 -5.24 23.57
N GLN A 70 6.56 -4.59 24.45
CA GLN A 70 7.42 -3.45 24.09
C GLN A 70 8.49 -3.87 23.08
N GLN A 71 9.16 -5.01 23.30
CA GLN A 71 10.15 -5.54 22.37
C GLN A 71 9.54 -5.81 20.98
N LEU A 72 8.33 -6.35 20.91
CA LEU A 72 7.65 -6.57 19.62
C LEU A 72 7.28 -5.25 18.92
N LYS A 73 6.89 -4.22 19.69
CA LYS A 73 6.57 -2.89 19.15
C LYS A 73 7.80 -2.21 18.57
N GLU A 74 8.91 -2.26 19.28
CA GLU A 74 10.20 -1.73 18.83
C GLU A 74 10.65 -2.41 17.53
N ASN A 75 10.61 -3.73 17.49
CA ASN A 75 10.98 -4.50 16.29
C ASN A 75 10.11 -4.14 15.07
N GLU A 76 8.79 -3.97 15.26
CA GLU A 76 7.90 -3.58 14.17
C GLU A 76 8.19 -2.16 13.68
N LEU A 77 8.46 -1.22 14.60
CA LEU A 77 8.84 0.15 14.27
C LEU A 77 10.16 0.19 13.49
N GLN A 78 11.17 -0.56 13.93
CA GLN A 78 12.45 -0.68 13.22
C GLN A 78 12.28 -1.25 11.82
N LYS A 79 11.44 -2.27 11.65
CA LYS A 79 11.09 -2.82 10.34
C LYS A 79 10.42 -1.78 9.43
N GLN A 80 9.53 -0.95 9.96
CA GLN A 80 8.92 0.13 9.19
C GLN A 80 9.94 1.20 8.79
N ARG A 81 10.82 1.61 9.72
CA ARG A 81 11.89 2.59 9.45
C ARG A 81 12.83 2.11 8.35
N THR A 82 13.28 0.85 8.42
CA THR A 82 14.16 0.25 7.40
C THR A 82 13.47 0.14 6.04
N ALA A 83 12.18 -0.25 6.01
CA ALA A 83 11.41 -0.28 4.77
C ALA A 83 11.25 1.11 4.14
N LYS A 84 10.96 2.14 4.95
CA LYS A 84 10.88 3.54 4.49
C LYS A 84 12.20 4.03 3.92
N LYS A 85 13.32 3.80 4.63
CA LYS A 85 14.67 4.15 4.15
C LYS A 85 15.00 3.48 2.82
N ARG A 86 14.68 2.18 2.66
CA ARG A 86 14.89 1.47 1.41
C ARG A 86 14.06 2.03 0.26
N LYS A 87 12.80 2.41 0.53
CA LYS A 87 11.93 3.04 -0.47
C LYS A 87 12.49 4.39 -0.91
N ALA A 88 12.90 5.23 0.05
CA ALA A 88 13.49 6.54 -0.23
C ALA A 88 14.79 6.42 -1.06
N ARG A 89 15.69 5.51 -0.70
CA ARG A 89 16.91 5.28 -1.50
C ARG A 89 16.60 4.85 -2.93
N LYS A 90 15.62 3.97 -3.12
CA LYS A 90 15.23 3.53 -4.46
C LYS A 90 14.64 4.69 -5.28
N GLN A 91 13.90 5.60 -4.62
CA GLN A 91 13.37 6.80 -5.26
C GLN A 91 14.51 7.75 -5.69
N MET A 92 15.46 8.03 -4.80
CA MET A 92 16.65 8.83 -5.13
C MET A 92 17.45 8.23 -6.29
N GLU A 93 17.69 6.92 -6.30
CA GLU A 93 18.39 6.24 -7.41
C GLU A 93 17.63 6.35 -8.73
N THR A 94 16.29 6.28 -8.69
CA THR A 94 15.46 6.48 -9.89
C THR A 94 15.53 7.93 -10.38
N GLU A 95 15.62 8.87 -9.45
CA GLU A 95 15.65 10.31 -9.74
C GLU A 95 17.02 10.75 -10.26
N GLU A 96 18.12 10.21 -9.71
CA GLU A 96 19.48 10.37 -10.25
C GLU A 96 19.61 9.76 -11.66
N GLU A 97 19.00 8.60 -11.91
CA GLU A 97 18.96 8.00 -13.24
C GLU A 97 18.20 8.92 -14.23
N TRP A 98 17.09 9.52 -13.79
CA TRP A 98 16.31 10.46 -14.60
C TRP A 98 17.06 11.76 -14.88
N ASP A 99 17.76 12.31 -13.88
CA ASP A 99 18.59 13.50 -14.00
C ASP A 99 19.68 13.31 -15.09
N GLY A 100 20.25 12.10 -15.18
CA GLY A 100 21.22 11.73 -16.22
C GLY A 100 20.69 11.74 -17.66
N PHE A 101 19.36 11.79 -17.85
CA PHE A 101 18.71 11.96 -19.16
C PHE A 101 18.20 13.39 -19.37
N SER A 102 18.57 14.37 -18.55
CA SER A 102 18.17 15.77 -18.74
C SER A 102 19.39 16.69 -18.63
N ASN A 103 19.30 17.89 -19.21
CA ASN A 103 20.30 18.93 -19.02
C ASN A 103 19.67 20.33 -19.20
N GLU A 104 20.50 21.38 -19.23
CA GLU A 104 20.03 22.77 -19.36
C GLU A 104 19.29 23.03 -20.69
N THR A 105 19.61 22.30 -21.76
CA THR A 105 18.99 22.48 -23.09
C THR A 105 17.81 21.53 -23.33
N PHE A 106 17.89 20.31 -22.82
CA PHE A 106 16.94 19.22 -23.05
C PHE A 106 16.25 18.81 -21.76
N ALA A 107 14.90 18.83 -21.77
CA ALA A 107 14.07 18.25 -20.72
C ALA A 107 14.19 16.72 -20.68
N PHE A 108 14.45 16.08 -21.83
CA PHE A 108 14.72 14.64 -21.92
C PHE A 108 15.60 14.31 -23.13
N ILE A 109 16.76 13.70 -22.92
CA ILE A 109 17.72 13.25 -23.93
C ILE A 109 17.36 11.81 -24.33
N ALA A 110 16.85 11.64 -25.55
CA ALA A 110 16.47 10.33 -26.08
C ALA A 110 17.68 9.50 -26.51
N GLY A 111 18.82 10.14 -26.80
CA GLY A 111 20.07 9.47 -27.12
C GLY A 111 21.14 10.40 -27.66
N TYR A 112 22.23 9.79 -28.10
CA TYR A 112 23.37 10.48 -28.71
C TYR A 112 23.56 9.98 -30.15
N THR A 113 23.84 10.89 -31.06
CA THR A 113 24.23 10.57 -32.44
C THR A 113 25.62 9.92 -32.47
N SER A 114 26.03 9.34 -33.61
CA SER A 114 27.36 8.72 -33.76
C SER A 114 28.53 9.68 -33.53
N GLY A 115 28.29 11.00 -33.63
CA GLY A 115 29.25 12.06 -33.32
C GLY A 115 29.21 12.55 -31.86
N GLY A 116 28.41 11.92 -30.98
CA GLY A 116 28.29 12.30 -29.57
C GLY A 116 27.40 13.51 -29.31
N VAL A 117 26.64 13.99 -30.30
CA VAL A 117 25.70 15.10 -30.11
C VAL A 117 24.38 14.56 -29.52
N PRO A 118 23.89 15.08 -28.38
CA PRO A 118 22.62 14.67 -27.78
C PRO A 118 21.43 15.15 -28.61
N PHE A 119 20.36 14.36 -28.65
CA PHE A 119 19.07 14.77 -29.20
C PHE A 119 17.93 14.28 -28.29
N GLY A 120 16.86 15.05 -28.23
CA GLY A 120 15.78 14.83 -27.27
C GLY A 120 14.74 15.95 -27.27
N THR A 121 13.83 15.91 -26.29
CA THR A 121 12.81 16.94 -26.06
C THR A 121 13.42 18.12 -25.31
N THR A 122 13.24 19.33 -25.83
CA THR A 122 13.69 20.56 -25.15
C THR A 122 12.68 21.04 -24.10
N TRP A 123 13.11 21.93 -23.20
CA TRP A 123 12.21 22.57 -22.24
C TRP A 123 11.11 23.38 -22.94
N GLU A 124 11.46 24.09 -24.02
CA GLU A 124 10.51 24.85 -24.84
C GLU A 124 9.48 23.95 -25.53
N GLU A 125 9.90 22.81 -26.09
CA GLU A 125 8.97 21.85 -26.72
C GLU A 125 8.01 21.23 -25.71
N LEU A 126 8.51 20.91 -24.50
CA LEU A 126 7.70 20.35 -23.43
C LEU A 126 6.63 21.34 -22.95
N GLU A 127 7.01 22.61 -22.74
CA GLU A 127 6.10 23.68 -22.29
C GLU A 127 5.02 24.00 -23.34
N ASN A 128 5.40 24.09 -24.63
CA ASN A 128 4.45 24.28 -25.72
C ASN A 128 3.45 23.13 -25.85
N THR A 129 3.86 21.90 -25.54
CA THR A 129 2.97 20.73 -25.59
C THR A 129 1.97 20.73 -24.43
N THR A 130 2.36 21.23 -23.26
CA THR A 130 1.47 21.33 -22.09
C THR A 130 0.39 22.41 -22.26
N ASP A 131 0.72 23.53 -22.91
CA ASP A 131 -0.23 24.61 -23.21
C ASP A 131 -1.38 24.16 -24.15
N ASP A 132 -1.17 23.13 -24.97
CA ASP A 132 -2.20 22.56 -25.84
C ASP A 132 -3.12 21.56 -25.11
N MET A 133 -2.74 21.05 -23.94
CA MET A 133 -3.62 20.21 -23.09
C MET A 133 -4.59 21.04 -22.25
N ASP A 134 -4.25 22.28 -21.91
CA ASP A 134 -5.14 23.24 -21.24
C ASP A 134 -6.18 23.87 -22.20
N LYS A 135 -6.05 23.62 -23.52
CA LYS A 135 -7.04 23.98 -24.55
C LYS A 135 -8.07 22.90 -24.86
N LEU A 136 -7.97 21.72 -24.26
CA LEU A 136 -9.06 20.75 -24.35
C LEU A 136 -10.23 21.26 -23.51
N PRO A 137 -11.43 21.45 -24.10
CA PRO A 137 -12.58 21.88 -23.33
C PRO A 137 -12.80 20.90 -22.19
N GLU A 138 -12.97 21.42 -20.98
CA GLU A 138 -13.33 20.62 -19.81
C GLU A 138 -14.46 19.66 -20.21
N PRO A 139 -14.33 18.34 -20.01
CA PRO A 139 -15.44 17.44 -20.28
C PRO A 139 -16.59 17.90 -19.40
N ASP A 140 -17.72 18.21 -20.02
CA ASP A 140 -18.92 18.73 -19.38
C ASP A 140 -19.42 17.76 -18.30
N VAL A 141 -18.92 17.94 -17.07
CA VAL A 141 -19.13 17.03 -15.93
C VAL A 141 -20.58 17.04 -15.45
N ASP A 142 -21.38 18.02 -15.86
CA ASP A 142 -22.80 18.13 -15.55
C ASP A 142 -23.67 17.19 -16.39
N SER A 143 -23.22 16.75 -17.57
CA SER A 143 -23.99 15.83 -18.43
C SER A 143 -23.96 14.37 -17.95
N LEU A 144 -23.08 14.00 -17.02
CA LEU A 144 -22.93 12.62 -16.50
C LEU A 144 -23.48 12.41 -15.09
N TYR A 145 -23.73 13.48 -14.35
CA TYR A 145 -24.36 13.43 -13.02
C TYR A 145 -25.72 14.10 -13.06
N GLY A 146 -26.71 13.36 -13.60
CA GLY A 146 -28.11 13.75 -13.50
C GLY A 146 -28.51 14.12 -12.08
N ASP A 147 -29.19 15.27 -11.97
CA ASP A 147 -30.07 15.75 -10.91
C ASP A 147 -30.09 14.91 -9.62
N ARG A 148 -29.25 15.29 -8.66
CA ARG A 148 -29.41 14.87 -7.27
C ARG A 148 -30.18 15.94 -6.52
N ASN A 149 -31.49 15.90 -6.71
CA ASN A 149 -32.52 16.37 -5.80
C ASN A 149 -32.00 16.48 -4.35
N THR A 150 -31.97 17.71 -3.87
CA THR A 150 -31.51 18.18 -2.57
C THR A 150 -32.39 17.64 -1.44
N LYS A 151 -32.24 16.37 -1.05
CA LYS A 151 -32.77 15.82 0.21
C LYS A 151 -31.89 14.70 0.74
N ASN A 152 -30.69 15.03 1.23
CA ASN A 152 -30.04 14.37 2.36
C ASN A 152 -28.69 15.03 2.63
N LYS A 153 -28.70 15.98 3.57
CA LYS A 153 -27.50 16.45 4.25
C LYS A 153 -27.06 15.33 5.19
N PHE A 154 -26.07 14.53 4.81
CA PHE A 154 -25.38 13.64 5.73
C PHE A 154 -24.26 14.44 6.37
N ASP A 155 -24.49 14.89 7.61
CA ASP A 155 -23.46 15.47 8.46
C ASP A 155 -22.55 14.33 8.92
N ILE A 156 -21.40 14.16 8.27
CA ILE A 156 -20.35 13.25 8.70
C ILE A 156 -19.58 13.95 9.80
N ASN A 157 -19.70 13.44 11.03
CA ASN A 157 -18.88 13.89 12.17
C ASN A 157 -17.51 13.22 12.11
N ASP A 158 -16.45 13.96 12.46
CA ASP A 158 -15.05 13.51 12.41
C ASP A 158 -14.75 12.25 13.23
N ASP A 159 -15.63 11.88 14.17
CA ASP A 159 -15.52 10.66 15.00
C ASP A 159 -15.84 9.35 14.26
N ASP A 160 -16.46 9.41 13.07
CA ASP A 160 -16.79 8.25 12.24
C ASP A 160 -15.70 7.87 11.21
N LEU A 161 -14.58 8.62 11.17
CA LEU A 161 -13.43 8.28 10.33
C LEU A 161 -12.56 7.23 11.05
N PRO A 162 -12.32 6.05 10.45
CA PRO A 162 -11.56 5.01 11.11
C PRO A 162 -10.06 5.35 11.10
N PHE A 163 -9.53 5.83 12.23
CA PHE A 163 -8.10 5.77 12.55
C PHE A 163 -7.63 4.33 12.81
#